data_AF-A0A3N5ELK2-F1
#
_entry.id   AF-A0A3N5ELK2-F1
#
_cell.length_a   1.000
_cell.length_b   1.000
_cell.length_c   1.000
_cell.angle_alpha   90.00
_cell.angle_beta   90.00
_cell.angle_gamma   90.00
#
_symmetry.space_group_name_H-M   'P 1'
#
loop_
_entity.id
_entity.type
_entity.pdbx_description
1 polymer ?
#
loop_
_entity_poly.entity_id
_entity_poly.type
_entity_poly.pdbx_seq_one_letter_code
_entity_poly.pdbx_strand_id
1 'polypeptide(L)'
;MEKNRKTFVVSGVCCGTEEGVLRKCLDGSIGPGAYTFNLATSELSVQREVDDERVMARVRNAGFVARPIDSTAPQEGFWERHRQGVIAGISALLLLAGVAVEEFGNMPALSRVLLLASILVGGWGIFGKAVKALRARVLDMNFLMTVAVIGAVLIGKWEEGAAVIVLFSLSLMLESYSATRTRRAVRSLMELSPEMADVIRDGREVTVPARSVQPGELLMIRPGQRIPLDGVVETGLSGVVESMITGESTPVEKIPGAQVYAGSINDRGALTVRVTRAFEDTTLARIVHLIEQAQQQRAPVQSFMDRFAAVYTPAVLAIALGIAVMPPLLLGQPFIDWLYRA
;
A
#
# COMPACT_ATOMS: atom_id res chain seq x y z
N MET A 1 19.37 -3.63 22.29
CA MET A 1 19.99 -4.50 21.27
C MET A 1 19.18 -4.38 19.98
N GLU A 2 19.26 -3.24 19.28
CA GLU A 2 18.31 -2.87 18.22
C GLU A 2 19.00 -2.32 16.96
N LYS A 3 20.30 -2.64 16.80
CA LYS A 3 21.23 -1.88 15.95
C LYS A 3 21.31 -2.33 14.48
N ASN A 4 20.43 -3.20 14.00
CA ASN A 4 20.55 -3.77 12.63
C ASN A 4 19.20 -4.02 11.93
N ARG A 5 18.26 -3.07 12.04
CA ARG A 5 16.99 -3.11 11.29
C ARG A 5 17.16 -2.39 9.95
N LYS A 6 17.02 -3.11 8.83
CA LYS A 6 16.96 -2.50 7.49
C LYS A 6 15.53 -2.46 7.00
N THR A 7 15.12 -1.33 6.44
CA THR A 7 13.75 -1.11 5.97
C THR A 7 13.72 -0.89 4.46
N PHE A 8 12.83 -1.60 3.78
CA PHE A 8 12.63 -1.53 2.34
C PHE A 8 11.18 -1.13 2.03
N VAL A 9 10.93 -0.29 1.03
CA VAL A 9 9.59 -0.08 0.46
C VAL A 9 9.35 -1.11 -0.64
N VAL A 10 8.30 -1.91 -0.50
CA VAL A 10 7.88 -2.94 -1.45
C VAL A 10 6.67 -2.46 -2.26
N SER A 11 6.88 -2.13 -3.53
CA SER A 11 5.82 -1.74 -4.46
C SER A 11 5.10 -2.95 -5.05
N GLY A 12 3.79 -2.80 -5.27
CA GLY A 12 2.95 -3.78 -5.96
C GLY A 12 2.21 -4.77 -5.06
N VAL A 13 2.34 -4.65 -3.74
CA VAL A 13 1.51 -5.39 -2.77
C VAL A 13 0.32 -4.50 -2.42
N CYS A 14 -0.87 -4.89 -2.86
CA CYS A 14 -2.11 -4.14 -2.75
C CYS A 14 -3.13 -4.81 -1.82
N CYS A 15 -3.04 -6.13 -1.61
CA CYS A 15 -3.99 -6.87 -0.77
C CYS A 15 -3.33 -7.87 0.18
N GLY A 16 -4.11 -8.34 1.15
CA GLY A 16 -3.68 -9.34 2.13
C GLY A 16 -3.34 -10.71 1.53
N THR A 17 -3.85 -11.02 0.34
CA THR A 17 -3.52 -12.23 -0.41
C THR A 17 -2.13 -12.12 -1.03
N GLU A 18 -1.78 -10.95 -1.59
CA GLU A 18 -0.45 -10.65 -2.10
C GLU A 18 0.59 -10.56 -0.98
N GLU A 19 0.21 -10.01 0.18
CA GLU A 19 1.00 -10.11 1.40
C GLU A 19 1.26 -11.57 1.77
N GLY A 20 0.25 -12.45 1.70
CA GLY A 20 0.41 -13.88 1.96
C GLY A 20 1.40 -14.56 1.00
N VAL A 21 1.39 -14.18 -0.27
CA VAL A 21 2.37 -14.66 -1.28
C VAL A 21 3.77 -14.17 -0.93
N LEU A 22 3.91 -12.88 -0.59
CA LEU A 22 5.17 -12.29 -0.16
C LEU A 22 5.70 -13.00 1.10
N ARG A 23 4.85 -13.21 2.11
CA ARG A 23 5.19 -13.90 3.37
C ARG A 23 5.67 -15.32 3.12
N LYS A 24 4.94 -16.12 2.35
CA LYS A 24 5.37 -17.48 1.98
C LYS A 24 6.75 -17.49 1.30
N CYS A 25 7.07 -16.47 0.49
CA CYS A 25 8.36 -16.35 -0.18
C CYS A 25 9.49 -15.94 0.79
N LEU A 26 9.19 -15.02 1.71
CA LEU A 26 10.14 -14.53 2.73
C LEU A 26 10.41 -15.57 3.83
N ASP A 27 9.37 -16.29 4.28
CA ASP A 27 9.48 -17.36 5.28
C ASP A 27 10.43 -18.47 4.81
N GLY A 28 10.43 -18.80 3.52
CA GLY A 28 11.32 -19.78 2.92
C GLY A 28 12.79 -19.35 2.80
N SER A 29 13.15 -18.11 3.14
CA SER A 29 14.51 -17.58 2.97
C SER A 29 15.10 -16.93 4.22
N ILE A 30 14.32 -16.14 4.95
CA ILE A 30 14.76 -15.38 6.13
C ILE A 30 14.32 -16.10 7.43
N GLY A 31 13.33 -17.00 7.33
CA GLY A 31 12.73 -17.73 8.45
C GLY A 31 11.55 -16.96 9.09
N PRO A 32 10.57 -17.68 9.66
CA PRO A 32 9.41 -17.06 10.29
C PRO A 32 9.84 -16.19 11.48
N GLY A 33 9.33 -14.95 11.53
CA GLY A 33 9.57 -13.99 12.62
C GLY A 33 10.77 -13.06 12.48
N ALA A 34 11.55 -13.17 11.40
CA ALA A 34 12.72 -12.31 11.16
C ALA A 34 12.43 -11.02 10.36
N TYR A 35 11.18 -10.82 9.93
CA TYR A 35 10.73 -9.66 9.18
C TYR A 35 9.33 -9.23 9.60
N THR A 36 9.06 -7.94 9.49
CA THR A 36 7.74 -7.35 9.66
C THR A 36 7.40 -6.62 8.37
N PHE A 37 6.29 -7.00 7.73
CA PHE A 37 5.76 -6.28 6.57
C PHE A 37 4.54 -5.47 6.96
N ASN A 38 4.58 -4.19 6.65
CA ASN A 38 3.51 -3.23 6.88
C ASN A 38 2.84 -2.91 5.54
N LEU A 39 1.62 -3.43 5.34
CA LEU A 39 0.85 -3.23 4.11
C LEU A 39 0.42 -1.76 3.90
N ALA A 40 0.31 -0.96 4.97
CA ALA A 40 -0.13 0.43 4.90
C ALA A 40 0.98 1.37 4.42
N THR A 41 2.20 1.17 4.88
CA THR A 41 3.36 1.96 4.41
C THR A 41 4.06 1.30 3.23
N SER A 42 3.65 0.08 2.88
CA SER A 42 4.35 -0.79 1.95
C SER A 42 5.79 -1.06 2.40
N GLU A 43 6.06 -1.08 3.70
CA GLU A 43 7.41 -1.22 4.24
C GLU A 43 7.68 -2.63 4.76
N LEU A 44 8.79 -3.20 4.33
CA LEU A 44 9.37 -4.43 4.82
C LEU A 44 10.55 -4.09 5.74
N SER A 45 10.38 -4.30 7.04
CA SER A 45 11.45 -4.22 8.03
C SER A 45 12.07 -5.59 8.26
N VAL A 46 13.36 -5.74 8.00
CA VAL A 46 14.12 -6.97 8.24
C VAL A 46 15.02 -6.76 9.47
N GLN A 47 14.90 -7.64 10.46
CA GLN A 47 15.58 -7.50 11.76
C GLN A 47 17.00 -8.11 11.79
N ARG A 48 17.44 -8.75 10.70
CA ARG A 48 18.76 -9.37 10.57
C ARG A 48 19.61 -8.65 9.55
N GLU A 49 20.92 -8.77 9.75
CA GLU A 49 21.96 -8.40 8.79
C GLU A 49 21.88 -9.37 7.59
N VAL A 50 20.94 -9.08 6.68
CA VAL A 50 20.74 -9.83 5.43
C VAL A 50 21.19 -8.93 4.29
N ASP A 51 21.90 -9.51 3.34
CA ASP A 51 22.37 -8.83 2.14
C ASP A 51 21.20 -8.23 1.34
N ASP A 52 21.28 -6.94 1.03
CA ASP A 52 20.18 -6.14 0.47
C ASP A 52 19.77 -6.66 -0.91
N GLU A 53 20.74 -7.09 -1.70
CA GLU A 53 20.51 -7.71 -3.02
C GLU A 53 19.73 -9.02 -2.91
N ARG A 54 19.98 -9.81 -1.86
CA ARG A 54 19.32 -11.10 -1.65
C ARG A 54 17.86 -10.92 -1.27
N VAL A 55 17.56 -9.91 -0.44
CA VAL A 55 16.17 -9.54 -0.11
C VAL A 55 15.47 -9.00 -1.36
N MET A 56 16.09 -8.05 -2.07
CA MET A 56 15.51 -7.46 -3.28
C MET A 56 15.26 -8.47 -4.41
N ALA A 57 16.19 -9.40 -4.64
CA ALA A 57 16.03 -10.46 -5.64
C ALA A 57 14.86 -11.40 -5.32
N ARG A 58 14.63 -11.70 -4.04
CA ARG A 58 13.53 -12.58 -3.61
C ARG A 58 12.18 -11.88 -3.66
N VAL A 59 12.11 -10.62 -3.26
CA VAL A 59 10.92 -9.79 -3.46
C VAL A 59 10.59 -9.69 -4.95
N ARG A 60 11.60 -9.57 -5.82
CA ARG A 60 11.46 -9.61 -7.28
C ARG A 60 10.95 -10.96 -7.79
N ASN A 61 11.41 -12.07 -7.22
CA ASN A 61 10.91 -13.41 -7.56
C ASN A 61 9.46 -13.64 -7.11
N ALA A 62 9.02 -13.00 -6.03
CA ALA A 62 7.60 -12.92 -5.66
C ALA A 62 6.79 -11.98 -6.60
N GLY A 63 7.49 -11.29 -7.51
CA GLY A 63 6.93 -10.38 -8.51
C GLY A 63 6.53 -9.03 -7.93
N PHE A 64 7.25 -8.56 -6.91
CA PHE A 64 7.14 -7.24 -6.31
C PHE A 64 8.48 -6.51 -6.42
N VAL A 65 8.52 -5.21 -6.14
CA VAL A 65 9.77 -4.42 -6.24
C VAL A 65 10.09 -3.87 -4.87
N ALA A 66 11.21 -4.28 -4.26
CA ALA A 66 11.73 -3.67 -3.04
C ALA A 66 12.77 -2.59 -3.35
N ARG A 67 12.73 -1.46 -2.63
CA ARG A 67 13.74 -0.39 -2.65
C ARG A 67 14.13 -0.03 -1.20
N PRO A 68 15.41 0.14 -0.85
CA PRO A 68 15.83 0.55 0.49
C PRO A 68 15.39 2.00 0.81
N ILE A 69 15.03 2.28 2.08
CA ILE A 69 14.54 3.61 2.53
C ILE A 69 15.66 4.67 2.63
N ASP A 70 16.93 4.27 2.71
CA ASP A 70 18.05 5.23 2.83
C ASP A 70 18.36 6.00 1.54
N SER A 71 17.81 5.60 0.40
CA SER A 71 17.83 6.44 -0.80
C SER A 71 16.67 7.44 -0.71
N THR A 72 17.01 8.73 -0.53
CA THR A 72 16.13 9.90 -0.72
C THR A 72 14.90 9.55 -1.55
N ALA A 73 13.74 9.45 -0.89
CA ALA A 73 12.51 8.96 -1.50
C ALA A 73 12.27 9.71 -2.83
N PRO A 74 12.37 9.03 -3.99
CA PRO A 74 12.05 9.68 -5.26
C PRO A 74 10.58 10.08 -5.17
N GLN A 75 10.28 11.36 -5.41
CA GLN A 75 8.91 11.81 -5.60
C GLN A 75 8.24 10.84 -6.59
N GLU A 76 7.19 10.12 -6.14
CA GLU A 76 6.46 9.19 -7.00
C GLU A 76 6.09 9.90 -8.31
N GLY A 77 6.58 9.39 -9.44
CA GLY A 77 6.32 10.02 -10.74
C GLY A 77 4.81 10.01 -11.04
N PHE A 78 4.33 11.01 -11.79
CA PHE A 78 2.93 11.13 -12.21
C PHE A 78 2.38 9.80 -12.78
N TRP A 79 3.22 9.09 -13.55
CA TRP A 79 2.94 7.79 -14.12
C TRP A 79 2.69 6.70 -13.08
N GLU A 80 3.50 6.58 -12.02
CA GLU A 80 3.33 5.53 -11.00
C GLU A 80 2.05 5.75 -10.20
N ARG A 81 1.70 7.01 -9.93
CA ARG A 81 0.47 7.38 -9.20
C ARG A 81 -0.80 7.15 -10.03
N HIS A 82 -0.78 7.42 -11.33
CA HIS A 82 -1.97 7.34 -12.19
C HIS A 82 -2.00 6.08 -13.06
N ARG A 83 -0.99 5.19 -12.99
CA ARG A 83 -0.85 4.01 -13.86
C ARG A 83 -2.13 3.20 -13.96
N GLN A 84 -2.79 2.91 -12.84
CA GLN A 84 -4.02 2.11 -12.83
C GLN A 84 -5.20 2.83 -13.48
N GLY A 85 -5.31 4.15 -13.31
CA GLY A 85 -6.33 4.96 -13.99
C GLY A 85 -6.07 5.11 -15.48
N VAL A 86 -4.81 5.26 -15.89
CA VAL A 86 -4.43 5.30 -17.30
C VAL A 86 -4.72 3.95 -17.97
N ILE A 87 -4.37 2.83 -17.33
CA ILE A 87 -4.65 1.49 -17.85
C ILE A 87 -6.17 1.26 -17.97
N ALA A 88 -6.93 1.57 -16.93
CA ALA A 88 -8.39 1.41 -16.96
C ALA A 88 -9.01 2.29 -18.06
N GLY A 89 -8.60 3.56 -18.17
CA GLY A 89 -9.06 4.48 -19.19
C GLY A 89 -8.74 4.02 -20.62
N ILE A 90 -7.51 3.57 -20.87
CA ILE A 90 -7.11 3.03 -22.19
C ILE A 90 -7.91 1.76 -22.51
N SER A 91 -8.07 0.83 -21.55
CA SER A 91 -8.86 -0.39 -21.78
C SER A 91 -10.34 -0.09 -22.09
N ALA A 92 -10.94 0.89 -21.42
CA ALA A 92 -12.31 1.32 -21.67
C ALA A 92 -12.46 1.97 -23.04
N LEU A 93 -11.50 2.80 -23.44
CA LEU A 93 -11.49 3.43 -24.76
C LEU A 93 -11.33 2.40 -25.88
N LEU A 94 -10.47 1.39 -25.70
CA LEU A 94 -10.31 0.29 -26.64
C LEU A 94 -11.57 -0.58 -26.74
N LEU A 95 -12.27 -0.82 -25.62
CA LEU A 95 -13.55 -1.54 -25.62
C LEU A 95 -14.60 -0.77 -26.43
N LEU A 96 -14.78 0.53 -26.14
CA LEU A 96 -15.74 1.37 -26.86
C LEU A 96 -15.43 1.46 -28.35
N ALA A 97 -14.15 1.58 -28.71
CA ALA A 97 -13.71 1.57 -30.09
C ALA A 97 -13.96 0.23 -30.78
N GLY A 98 -13.71 -0.90 -30.09
CA GLY A 98 -13.98 -2.24 -30.61
C GLY A 98 -15.46 -2.45 -30.94
N VAL A 99 -16.33 -2.15 -29.97
CA VAL A 99 -17.80 -2.25 -30.15
C VAL A 99 -18.28 -1.32 -31.26
N ALA A 100 -17.79 -0.07 -31.32
CA ALA A 100 -18.17 0.84 -32.39
C ALA A 100 -17.72 0.37 -33.79
N VAL A 101 -16.55 -0.26 -33.91
CA VAL A 101 -16.08 -0.84 -35.18
C VAL A 101 -16.90 -2.06 -35.58
N GLU A 102 -17.34 -2.87 -34.62
CA GLU A 102 -18.23 -4.00 -34.85
C GLU A 102 -19.59 -3.55 -35.38
N GLU A 103 -20.14 -2.50 -34.79
CA GLU A 103 -21.51 -2.04 -35.07
C GLU A 103 -21.61 -1.10 -36.28
N PHE A 104 -20.57 -0.27 -36.53
CA PHE A 104 -20.56 0.73 -37.61
C PHE A 104 -19.54 0.48 -38.71
N GLY A 105 -18.42 -0.18 -38.41
CA GLY A 105 -17.25 -0.26 -39.31
C GLY A 105 -17.28 -1.42 -40.30
N ASN A 106 -18.13 -2.42 -40.08
CA ASN A 106 -18.21 -3.67 -40.87
C ASN A 106 -16.84 -4.36 -41.10
N MET A 107 -15.87 -4.12 -40.20
CA MET A 107 -14.52 -4.67 -40.22
C MET A 107 -14.32 -5.62 -39.01
N PRO A 108 -14.77 -6.88 -39.10
CA PRO A 108 -14.79 -7.80 -37.96
C PRO A 108 -13.39 -8.15 -37.46
N ALA A 109 -12.37 -8.13 -38.34
CA ALA A 109 -10.99 -8.35 -37.94
C ALA A 109 -10.45 -7.21 -37.06
N LEU A 110 -10.80 -5.96 -37.38
CA LEU A 110 -10.35 -4.80 -36.62
C LEU A 110 -11.03 -4.72 -35.24
N SER A 111 -12.34 -5.02 -35.16
CA SER A 111 -13.04 -5.12 -33.86
C SER A 111 -12.35 -6.14 -32.94
N ARG A 112 -12.11 -7.37 -33.41
CA ARG A 112 -11.48 -8.42 -32.61
C ARG A 112 -10.10 -8.03 -32.08
N VAL A 113 -9.30 -7.35 -32.90
CA VAL A 113 -7.97 -6.85 -32.49
C VAL A 113 -8.11 -5.78 -31.40
N LEU A 114 -9.06 -4.85 -31.53
CA LEU A 114 -9.31 -3.81 -30.53
C LEU A 114 -9.82 -4.39 -29.20
N LEU A 115 -10.75 -5.36 -29.26
CA LEU A 115 -11.28 -6.04 -28.07
C LEU A 115 -10.20 -6.88 -27.38
N LEU A 116 -9.37 -7.60 -28.14
CA LEU A 116 -8.23 -8.33 -27.59
C LEU A 116 -7.21 -7.38 -26.95
N ALA A 117 -6.93 -6.23 -27.58
CA ALA A 117 -6.07 -5.22 -27.00
C ALA A 117 -6.64 -4.66 -25.69
N SER A 118 -7.96 -4.42 -25.61
CA SER A 118 -8.65 -4.01 -24.38
C SER A 118 -8.45 -5.04 -23.26
N ILE A 119 -8.69 -6.32 -23.55
CA ILE A 119 -8.50 -7.44 -22.62
C ILE A 119 -7.06 -7.50 -22.11
N LEU A 120 -6.07 -7.39 -23.00
CA LEU A 120 -4.66 -7.48 -22.63
C LEU A 120 -4.21 -6.29 -21.79
N VAL A 121 -4.61 -5.07 -22.15
CA VAL A 121 -4.22 -3.85 -21.43
C VAL A 121 -4.87 -3.80 -20.05
N GLY A 122 -6.20 -3.96 -19.97
CA GLY A 122 -6.93 -3.93 -18.70
C GLY A 122 -6.65 -5.15 -17.82
N GLY A 123 -6.40 -6.30 -18.45
CA GLY A 123 -6.17 -7.57 -17.78
C GLY A 123 -4.72 -7.84 -17.36
N TRP A 124 -3.75 -7.06 -17.83
CA TRP A 124 -2.31 -7.33 -17.60
C TRP A 124 -1.97 -7.59 -16.12
N GLY A 125 -2.50 -6.75 -15.23
CA GLY A 125 -2.32 -6.92 -13.78
C GLY A 125 -3.06 -8.14 -13.23
N ILE A 126 -4.30 -8.36 -13.69
CA ILE A 126 -5.20 -9.44 -13.22
C ILE A 126 -4.63 -10.81 -13.60
N PHE A 127 -4.21 -10.98 -14.85
CA PHE A 127 -3.64 -12.23 -15.34
C PHE A 127 -2.33 -12.58 -14.60
N GLY A 128 -1.49 -11.57 -14.35
CA GLY A 128 -0.28 -11.75 -13.54
C GLY A 128 -0.60 -12.24 -12.12
N LYS A 129 -1.64 -11.69 -11.47
CA LYS A 129 -2.09 -12.14 -10.15
C LYS A 129 -2.68 -13.55 -10.20
N ALA A 130 -3.49 -13.86 -11.21
CA ALA A 130 -4.08 -15.19 -11.39
C ALA A 130 -3.02 -16.29 -11.56
N VAL A 131 -1.96 -16.04 -12.32
CA VAL A 131 -0.84 -16.99 -12.47
C VAL A 131 -0.13 -17.20 -11.14
N LYS A 132 0.07 -16.15 -10.33
CA LYS A 132 0.66 -16.27 -8.99
C LYS A 132 -0.27 -17.05 -8.05
N ALA A 133 -1.57 -16.77 -8.06
CA ALA A 133 -2.57 -17.46 -7.25
C ALA A 133 -2.61 -18.96 -7.58
N LEU A 134 -2.60 -19.30 -8.86
CA LEU A 134 -2.53 -20.69 -9.34
C LEU A 134 -1.26 -21.40 -8.87
N ARG A 135 -0.09 -20.76 -8.98
CA ARG A 135 1.18 -21.31 -8.45
C ARG A 135 1.14 -21.51 -6.94
N ALA A 136 0.45 -20.63 -6.22
CA ALA A 136 0.27 -20.73 -4.78
C ALA A 136 -0.84 -21.73 -4.36
N ARG A 137 -1.51 -22.37 -5.33
CA ARG A 137 -2.69 -23.25 -5.13
C ARG A 137 -3.82 -22.57 -4.36
N VAL A 138 -4.01 -21.27 -4.60
CA VAL A 138 -5.11 -20.50 -4.04
C VAL A 138 -6.05 -20.13 -5.19
N LEU A 139 -7.32 -20.51 -5.07
CA LEU A 139 -8.36 -20.12 -6.01
C LEU A 139 -8.97 -18.80 -5.54
N ASP A 140 -8.45 -17.70 -6.08
CA ASP A 140 -8.91 -16.36 -5.77
C ASP A 140 -9.83 -15.79 -6.86
N MET A 141 -10.34 -14.58 -6.62
CA MET A 141 -11.19 -13.87 -7.58
C MET A 141 -10.46 -13.61 -8.92
N ASN A 142 -9.14 -13.37 -8.91
CA ASN A 142 -8.36 -13.14 -10.12
C ASN A 142 -8.29 -14.40 -10.98
N PHE A 143 -8.15 -15.57 -10.37
CA PHE A 143 -8.17 -16.86 -11.06
C PHE A 143 -9.51 -17.09 -11.77
N LEU A 144 -10.63 -16.92 -11.04
CA LEU A 144 -11.97 -17.08 -11.62
C LEU A 144 -12.20 -16.14 -12.81
N MET A 145 -11.86 -14.86 -12.64
CA MET A 145 -11.95 -13.84 -13.68
C MET A 145 -11.13 -14.23 -14.93
N THR A 146 -9.91 -14.73 -14.74
CA THR A 146 -9.03 -15.10 -15.85
C THR A 146 -9.58 -16.29 -16.63
N VAL A 147 -10.09 -17.32 -15.93
CA VAL A 147 -10.71 -18.48 -16.57
C VAL A 147 -11.97 -18.08 -17.34
N ALA A 148 -12.82 -17.22 -16.77
CA ALA A 148 -14.02 -16.73 -17.42
C ALA A 148 -13.71 -15.95 -18.72
N VAL A 149 -12.72 -15.06 -18.68
CA VAL A 149 -12.30 -14.29 -19.86
C VAL A 149 -11.69 -15.16 -20.94
N ILE A 150 -10.88 -16.17 -20.56
CA ILE A 150 -10.36 -17.16 -21.51
C ILE A 150 -11.53 -17.94 -22.14
N GLY A 151 -12.50 -18.38 -21.34
CA GLY A 151 -13.71 -19.06 -21.84
C GLY A 151 -14.49 -18.20 -22.84
N ALA A 152 -14.76 -16.94 -22.50
CA ALA A 152 -15.45 -16.00 -23.38
C ALA A 152 -14.71 -15.82 -24.72
N VAL A 153 -13.37 -15.69 -24.67
CA VAL A 153 -12.52 -15.61 -25.86
C VAL A 153 -12.59 -16.88 -26.72
N LEU A 154 -12.52 -18.06 -26.10
CA LEU A 154 -12.60 -19.35 -26.82
C LEU A 154 -13.95 -19.57 -27.49
N ILE A 155 -15.02 -19.07 -26.88
CA ILE A 155 -16.39 -19.17 -27.40
C ILE A 155 -16.68 -18.07 -28.47
N GLY A 156 -15.75 -17.14 -28.66
CA GLY A 156 -15.89 -16.03 -29.62
C GLY A 156 -16.69 -14.84 -29.08
N LYS A 157 -16.94 -14.80 -27.76
CA LYS A 157 -17.61 -13.71 -27.03
C LYS A 157 -16.60 -12.67 -26.54
N TRP A 158 -15.89 -12.05 -27.48
CA TRP A 158 -14.82 -11.08 -27.21
C TRP A 158 -15.32 -9.83 -26.47
N GLU A 159 -16.50 -9.32 -26.86
CA GLU A 159 -17.12 -8.13 -26.25
C GLU A 159 -17.43 -8.34 -24.77
N GLU A 160 -18.03 -9.49 -24.43
CA GLU A 160 -18.37 -9.85 -23.05
C GLU A 160 -17.11 -9.97 -22.19
N GLY A 161 -16.07 -10.64 -22.70
CA GLY A 161 -14.79 -10.77 -21.99
C GLY A 161 -14.08 -9.43 -21.78
N ALA A 162 -14.08 -8.55 -22.78
CA ALA A 162 -13.49 -7.23 -22.69
C ALA A 162 -14.25 -6.32 -21.70
N ALA A 163 -15.58 -6.35 -21.72
CA ALA A 163 -16.41 -5.60 -20.78
C ALA A 163 -16.14 -5.99 -19.32
N VAL A 164 -16.08 -7.30 -19.03
CA VAL A 164 -15.77 -7.80 -17.69
C VAL A 164 -14.39 -7.33 -17.20
N ILE A 165 -13.37 -7.38 -18.05
CA ILE A 165 -12.02 -6.89 -17.72
C ILE A 165 -12.00 -5.38 -17.44
N VAL A 166 -12.67 -4.58 -18.28
CA VAL A 166 -12.73 -3.13 -18.12
C VAL A 166 -13.42 -2.75 -16.81
N LEU A 167 -14.58 -3.33 -16.52
CA LEU A 167 -15.32 -3.07 -15.28
C LEU A 167 -14.48 -3.42 -14.06
N PHE A 168 -13.79 -4.55 -14.09
CA PHE A 168 -12.94 -4.96 -12.98
C PHE A 168 -11.70 -4.07 -12.83
N SER A 169 -11.06 -3.69 -13.93
CA SER A 169 -9.94 -2.74 -13.92
C SER A 169 -10.38 -1.38 -13.36
N LEU A 170 -11.60 -0.95 -13.65
CA LEU A 170 -12.19 0.26 -13.07
C LEU A 170 -12.39 0.11 -11.56
N SER A 171 -12.92 -1.03 -11.09
CA SER A 171 -13.06 -1.30 -9.65
C SER A 171 -11.72 -1.24 -8.91
N LEU A 172 -10.67 -1.84 -9.48
CA LEU A 172 -9.31 -1.79 -8.91
C LEU A 172 -8.74 -0.36 -8.87
N MET A 173 -9.04 0.46 -9.87
CA MET A 173 -8.66 1.87 -9.87
C MET A 173 -9.40 2.67 -8.78
N LEU A 174 -10.71 2.44 -8.61
CA LEU A 174 -11.48 3.08 -7.55
C LEU A 174 -11.00 2.65 -6.15
N GLU A 175 -10.62 1.38 -5.99
CA GLU A 175 -10.01 0.85 -4.77
C GLU A 175 -8.70 1.58 -4.43
N SER A 176 -7.77 1.68 -5.37
CA SER A 176 -6.48 2.33 -5.14
C SER A 176 -6.60 3.84 -4.91
N TYR A 177 -7.51 4.50 -5.62
CA TYR A 177 -7.83 5.91 -5.41
C TYR A 177 -8.34 6.16 -3.98
N SER A 178 -9.24 5.29 -3.50
CA SER A 178 -9.82 5.40 -2.16
C SER A 178 -8.78 5.17 -1.07
N ALA A 179 -7.91 4.17 -1.22
CA ALA A 179 -6.83 3.88 -0.27
C ALA A 179 -5.80 5.02 -0.16
N THR A 180 -5.49 5.67 -1.28
CA THR A 180 -4.47 6.73 -1.33
C THR A 180 -4.93 8.02 -0.64
N ARG A 181 -6.23 8.32 -0.65
CA ARG A 181 -6.80 9.51 0.01
C ARG A 181 -6.65 9.42 1.53
N THR A 182 -6.86 8.25 2.11
CA THR A 182 -6.75 8.02 3.56
C THR A 182 -5.30 8.16 4.04
N ARG A 183 -4.32 7.66 3.28
CA ARG A 183 -2.89 7.73 3.64
C ARG A 183 -2.32 9.15 3.66
N ARG A 184 -2.82 10.04 2.78
CA ARG A 184 -2.36 11.45 2.74
C ARG A 184 -2.77 12.25 3.97
N ALA A 185 -3.93 11.97 4.55
CA ALA A 185 -4.42 12.68 5.74
C ALA A 185 -3.59 12.35 7.00
N VAL A 186 -2.98 11.16 7.07
CA VAL A 186 -2.11 10.77 8.18
C VAL A 186 -0.71 11.38 8.02
N ARG A 187 -0.15 11.39 6.81
CA ARG A 187 1.17 12.00 6.54
C ARG A 187 1.21 13.52 6.77
N SER A 188 0.12 14.24 6.53
CA SER A 188 0.06 15.68 6.81
C SER A 188 0.24 16.03 8.30
N LEU A 189 0.09 15.05 9.22
CA LEU A 189 0.41 15.25 10.64
C LEU A 189 1.92 15.19 10.91
N MET A 190 2.69 14.49 10.07
CA MET A 190 4.16 14.42 10.19
C MET A 190 4.87 15.68 9.67
N GLU A 191 4.27 16.39 8.72
CA GLU A 191 4.77 17.67 8.21
C GLU A 191 4.68 18.80 9.25
N LEU A 192 4.09 18.53 10.42
CA LEU A 192 3.93 19.50 11.51
C LEU A 192 5.12 19.50 12.50
N SER A 193 6.03 18.52 12.41
CA SER A 193 7.27 18.52 13.18
C SER A 193 8.37 19.23 12.38
N PRO A 194 9.09 20.21 12.97
CA PRO A 194 10.20 20.88 12.31
C PRO A 194 11.25 19.91 11.77
N GLU A 195 11.75 20.17 10.54
CA GLU A 195 12.85 19.40 9.94
C GLU A 195 14.20 19.70 10.60
N MET A 196 14.34 20.91 11.17
CA MET A 196 15.55 21.41 11.80
C MET A 196 15.30 21.75 13.28
N ALA A 197 16.34 21.62 14.09
CA ALA A 197 16.33 21.91 15.51
C ALA A 197 17.58 22.72 15.88
N ASP A 198 17.40 23.74 16.72
CA ASP A 198 18.49 24.54 17.28
C ASP A 198 19.01 23.86 18.55
N VAL A 199 20.23 23.33 18.51
CA VAL A 199 20.86 22.58 19.61
C VAL A 199 22.00 23.39 20.20
N ILE A 200 22.14 23.37 21.53
CA ILE A 200 23.27 23.96 22.25
C ILE A 200 24.34 22.87 22.45
N ARG A 201 25.46 22.98 21.74
CA ARG A 201 26.65 22.12 21.89
C ARG A 201 27.86 22.98 22.21
N ASP A 202 28.64 22.61 23.22
CA ASP A 202 29.83 23.35 23.66
C ASP A 202 29.58 24.86 23.89
N GLY A 203 28.39 25.20 24.41
CA GLY A 203 27.97 26.58 24.67
C GLY A 203 27.64 27.41 23.43
N ARG A 204 27.60 26.80 22.24
CA ARG A 204 27.20 27.44 20.98
C ARG A 204 25.92 26.81 20.44
N GLU A 205 25.09 27.64 19.84
CA GLU A 205 23.89 27.20 19.16
C GLU A 205 24.24 26.74 17.73
N VAL A 206 23.78 25.55 17.37
CA VAL A 206 23.97 24.94 16.04
C VAL A 206 22.64 24.39 15.57
N THR A 207 22.19 24.84 14.40
CA THR A 207 21.00 24.30 13.75
C THR A 207 21.36 23.00 13.04
N VAL A 208 20.71 21.90 13.42
CA VAL A 208 20.93 20.56 12.85
C VAL A 208 19.60 19.92 12.45
N PRO A 209 19.59 18.91 11.57
CA PRO A 209 18.37 18.16 11.29
C PRO A 209 17.80 17.55 12.58
N ALA A 210 16.50 17.71 12.83
CA ALA A 210 15.85 17.25 14.06
C ALA A 210 16.01 15.73 14.29
N ARG A 211 16.13 14.95 13.21
CA ARG A 211 16.40 13.51 13.23
C ARG A 211 17.79 13.14 13.76
N SER A 212 18.75 14.06 13.69
CA SER A 212 20.14 13.82 14.11
C SER A 212 20.39 14.14 15.59
N VAL A 213 19.41 14.74 16.27
CA VAL A 213 19.50 15.14 17.67
C VAL A 213 19.32 13.91 18.56
N GLN A 214 20.20 13.77 19.55
CA GLN A 214 20.20 12.63 20.46
C GLN A 214 19.53 12.95 21.80
N PRO A 215 18.95 11.96 22.49
CA PRO A 215 18.51 12.12 23.88
C PRO A 215 19.65 12.65 24.77
N GLY A 216 19.32 13.61 25.62
CA GLY A 216 20.27 14.29 26.52
C GLY A 216 20.83 15.61 25.99
N GLU A 217 20.70 15.89 24.69
CA GLU A 217 21.08 17.18 24.10
C GLU A 217 20.13 18.31 24.52
N LEU A 218 20.62 19.55 24.43
CA LEU A 218 19.86 20.75 24.82
C LEU A 218 19.35 21.48 23.58
N LEU A 219 18.05 21.72 23.54
CA LEU A 219 17.39 22.51 22.51
C LEU A 219 17.19 23.93 22.98
N MET A 220 17.46 24.90 22.11
CA MET A 220 17.04 26.28 22.29
C MET A 220 15.73 26.49 21.53
N ILE A 221 14.66 26.84 22.25
CA ILE A 221 13.33 27.04 21.67
C ILE A 221 12.89 28.47 21.92
N ARG A 222 12.78 29.25 20.85
CA ARG A 222 12.37 30.66 20.90
C ARG A 222 10.85 30.82 20.90
N PRO A 223 10.34 31.99 21.32
CA PRO A 223 8.92 32.31 21.20
C PRO A 223 8.45 32.18 19.75
N GLY A 224 7.26 31.63 19.55
CA GLY A 224 6.67 31.32 18.24
C GLY A 224 7.22 30.07 17.56
N GLN A 225 8.30 29.46 18.05
CA GLN A 225 8.85 28.24 17.44
C GLN A 225 8.06 26.99 17.86
N ARG A 226 7.99 26.04 16.94
CA ARG A 226 7.51 24.69 17.25
C ARG A 226 8.62 23.89 17.93
N ILE A 227 8.22 23.09 18.92
CA ILE A 227 9.11 22.20 19.65
C ILE A 227 9.44 21.00 18.75
N PRO A 228 10.72 20.74 18.39
CA PRO A 228 11.06 19.68 17.44
C PRO A 228 11.03 18.27 18.05
N LEU A 229 11.29 18.14 19.36
CA LEU A 229 11.41 16.85 20.06
C LEU A 229 10.81 16.90 21.45
N ASP A 230 10.41 15.74 21.96
CA ASP A 230 9.97 15.58 23.35
C ASP A 230 11.14 15.83 24.31
N GLY A 231 10.87 16.56 25.38
CA GLY A 231 11.90 16.94 26.33
C GLY A 231 11.37 17.43 27.67
N VAL A 232 12.31 17.85 28.52
CA VAL A 232 12.04 18.47 29.81
C VAL A 232 12.70 19.84 29.83
N VAL A 233 11.96 20.86 30.26
CA VAL A 233 12.48 22.22 30.40
C VAL A 233 13.59 22.22 31.45
N GLU A 234 14.76 22.71 31.08
CA GLU A 234 15.90 22.89 31.98
C GLU A 234 15.98 24.32 32.49
N THR A 235 15.74 25.30 31.60
CA THR A 235 15.70 26.73 31.95
C THR A 235 14.66 27.46 31.12
N GLY A 236 14.18 28.59 31.65
CA GLY A 236 13.17 29.44 31.02
C GLY A 236 11.77 29.24 31.61
N LEU A 237 10.87 30.15 31.23
CA LEU A 237 9.46 30.16 31.61
C LEU A 237 8.65 30.58 30.39
N SER A 238 7.69 29.78 29.96
CA SER A 238 6.83 30.11 28.83
C SER A 238 5.52 29.34 28.87
N GLY A 239 4.50 29.87 28.19
CA GLY A 239 3.30 29.11 27.84
C GLY A 239 3.57 28.26 26.60
N VAL A 240 3.16 27.00 26.60
CA VAL A 240 3.25 26.10 25.46
C VAL A 240 1.85 25.65 25.06
N VAL A 241 1.51 25.82 23.78
CA VAL A 241 0.23 25.37 23.21
C VAL A 241 0.38 23.94 22.72
N GLU A 242 -0.35 23.01 23.34
CA GLU A 242 -0.28 21.56 23.10
C GLU A 242 -1.47 21.02 22.28
N SER A 243 -2.16 21.90 21.54
CA SER A 243 -3.41 21.60 20.82
C SER A 243 -3.35 20.41 19.87
N MET A 244 -2.18 20.10 19.33
CA MET A 244 -1.95 18.94 18.46
C MET A 244 -2.08 17.60 19.18
N ILE A 245 -1.88 17.57 20.50
CA ILE A 245 -1.86 16.35 21.30
C ILE A 245 -3.09 16.31 22.21
N THR A 246 -3.40 17.42 22.89
CA THR A 246 -4.49 17.51 23.86
C THR A 246 -5.81 17.98 23.24
N GLY A 247 -5.77 18.63 22.08
CA GLY A 247 -6.93 19.28 21.47
C GLY A 247 -7.28 20.64 22.09
N GLU A 248 -6.55 21.09 23.11
CA GLU A 248 -6.81 22.36 23.80
C GLU A 248 -5.90 23.47 23.29
N SER A 249 -6.49 24.62 22.93
CA SER A 249 -5.75 25.79 22.43
C SER A 249 -5.20 26.71 23.53
N THR A 250 -5.50 26.43 24.80
CA THR A 250 -5.05 27.23 25.93
C THR A 250 -3.57 26.92 26.22
N PRO A 251 -2.67 27.92 26.26
CA PRO A 251 -1.28 27.68 26.60
C PRO A 251 -1.13 27.15 28.04
N VAL A 252 -0.37 26.07 28.20
CA VAL A 252 -0.01 25.51 29.50
C VAL A 252 1.34 26.08 29.91
N GLU A 253 1.42 26.61 31.14
CA GLU A 253 2.66 27.17 31.67
C GLU A 253 3.71 26.09 31.92
N LYS A 254 4.93 26.30 31.43
CA LYS A 254 6.06 25.39 31.55
C LYS A 254 7.21 26.07 32.29
N ILE A 255 7.57 25.47 33.42
CA ILE A 255 8.69 25.84 34.30
C ILE A 255 9.80 24.78 34.20
N PRO A 256 11.02 25.02 34.72
CA PRO A 256 12.05 23.99 34.82
C PRO A 256 11.53 22.70 35.48
N GLY A 257 11.80 21.56 34.86
CA GLY A 257 11.28 20.24 35.23
C GLY A 257 9.98 19.83 34.53
N ALA A 258 9.27 20.76 33.87
CA ALA A 258 8.06 20.44 33.13
C ALA A 258 8.35 19.72 31.80
N GLN A 259 7.49 18.76 31.42
CA GLN A 259 7.58 18.08 30.13
C GLN A 259 7.00 18.95 29.01
N VAL A 260 7.63 18.87 27.84
CA VAL A 260 7.18 19.46 26.59
C VAL A 260 7.20 18.42 25.48
N TYR A 261 6.28 18.55 24.53
CA TYR A 261 6.07 17.56 23.49
C TYR A 261 6.37 18.12 22.10
N ALA A 262 6.90 17.26 21.22
CA ALA A 262 7.13 17.58 19.83
C ALA A 262 5.85 18.05 19.12
N GLY A 263 5.96 19.06 18.25
CA GLY A 263 4.86 19.66 17.49
C GLY A 263 4.09 20.76 18.22
N SER A 264 4.27 20.90 19.54
CA SER A 264 3.70 21.99 20.34
C SER A 264 4.33 23.34 19.97
N ILE A 265 3.62 24.45 20.21
CA ILE A 265 4.12 25.80 19.90
C ILE A 265 4.50 26.51 21.19
N ASN A 266 5.72 27.03 21.25
CA ASN A 266 6.16 27.89 22.34
C ASN A 266 5.61 29.31 22.13
N ASP A 267 4.89 29.88 23.11
CA ASP A 267 4.18 31.15 22.94
C ASP A 267 5.07 32.38 23.22
N ARG A 268 5.56 32.54 24.46
CA ARG A 268 6.09 33.84 24.93
C ARG A 268 7.58 33.89 25.26
N GLY A 269 8.09 32.94 26.04
CA GLY A 269 9.45 32.94 26.58
C GLY A 269 10.37 31.95 25.88
N ALA A 270 11.68 32.19 25.91
CA ALA A 270 12.64 31.20 25.43
C ALA A 270 12.77 30.04 26.43
N LEU A 271 12.83 28.82 25.93
CA LEU A 271 13.01 27.61 26.74
C LEU A 271 14.29 26.90 26.30
N THR A 272 15.10 26.48 27.27
CA THR A 272 16.13 25.47 27.05
C THR A 272 15.55 24.13 27.46
N VAL A 273 15.48 23.19 26.53
CA VAL A 273 14.80 21.90 26.73
C VAL A 273 15.79 20.76 26.54
N ARG A 274 15.92 19.91 27.54
CA ARG A 274 16.70 18.68 27.43
C ARG A 274 15.89 17.60 26.73
N VAL A 275 16.40 17.08 25.63
CA VAL A 275 15.75 16.04 24.83
C VAL A 275 15.66 14.75 25.64
N THR A 276 14.48 14.16 25.69
CA THR A 276 14.24 12.89 26.41
C THR A 276 14.10 11.69 25.47
N ARG A 277 13.65 11.92 24.24
CA ARG A 277 13.36 10.87 23.25
C ARG A 277 13.91 11.25 21.89
N ALA A 278 14.34 10.25 21.12
CA ALA A 278 14.74 10.44 19.73
C ALA A 278 13.53 10.81 18.86
N PHE A 279 13.78 11.33 17.66
CA PHE A 279 12.75 11.79 16.73
C PHE A 279 11.65 10.75 16.45
N GLU A 280 12.05 9.49 16.22
CA GLU A 280 11.14 8.38 15.93
C GLU A 280 10.32 7.93 17.14
N ASP A 281 10.74 8.32 18.35
CA ASP A 281 10.15 7.94 19.63
C ASP A 281 9.34 9.08 20.28
N THR A 282 9.16 10.22 19.61
CA THR A 282 8.35 11.31 20.15
C THR A 282 6.90 10.90 20.37
N THR A 283 6.20 11.59 21.25
CA THR A 283 4.78 11.32 21.55
C THR A 283 3.94 11.45 20.29
N LEU A 284 4.22 12.48 19.47
CA LEU A 284 3.59 12.66 18.17
C LEU A 284 3.90 11.48 17.23
N ALA A 285 5.16 11.05 17.12
CA ALA A 285 5.53 9.90 16.30
C ALA A 285 4.83 8.61 16.75
N ARG A 286 4.69 8.38 18.07
CA ARG A 286 3.92 7.24 18.60
C ARG A 286 2.44 7.33 18.25
N ILE A 287 1.82 8.51 18.39
CA ILE A 287 0.41 8.71 18.01
C ILE A 287 0.23 8.40 16.52
N VAL A 288 1.09 8.94 15.66
CA VAL A 288 1.08 8.65 14.22
C VAL A 288 1.23 7.15 13.98
N HIS A 289 2.21 6.51 14.61
CA HIS A 289 2.43 5.07 14.46
C HIS A 289 1.24 4.23 14.93
N LEU A 290 0.60 4.60 16.04
CA LEU A 290 -0.60 3.93 16.55
C LEU A 290 -1.79 4.10 15.60
N ILE A 291 -1.97 5.30 15.02
CA ILE A 291 -3.00 5.55 14.01
C ILE A 291 -2.72 4.73 12.75
N GLU A 292 -1.47 4.70 12.28
CA GLU A 292 -1.06 3.87 11.16
C GLU A 292 -1.30 2.38 11.42
N GLN A 293 -0.97 1.88 12.62
CA GLN A 293 -1.23 0.51 13.03
C GLN A 293 -2.73 0.19 13.11
N ALA A 294 -3.54 1.11 13.62
CA ALA A 294 -5.00 0.94 13.65
C ALA A 294 -5.59 0.89 12.23
N GLN A 295 -5.06 1.69 11.30
CA GLN A 295 -5.43 1.64 9.89
C GLN A 295 -4.87 0.42 9.14
N GLN A 296 -3.83 -0.25 9.66
CA GLN A 296 -3.27 -1.48 9.09
C GLN A 296 -4.17 -2.70 9.26
N GLN A 297 -5.23 -2.62 10.06
CA GLN A 297 -6.23 -3.69 10.06
C GLN A 297 -6.89 -3.72 8.68
N ARG A 298 -6.76 -4.85 7.98
CA ARG A 298 -7.34 -5.09 6.66
C ARG A 298 -8.76 -4.52 6.64
N ALA A 299 -9.08 -3.72 5.62
CA ALA A 299 -10.45 -3.23 5.44
C ALA A 299 -11.37 -4.46 5.55
N PRO A 300 -12.28 -4.52 6.54
CA PRO A 300 -13.03 -5.74 6.85
C PRO A 300 -13.74 -6.30 5.62
N VAL A 301 -14.18 -5.40 4.72
CA VAL A 301 -14.78 -5.70 3.41
C VAL A 301 -13.86 -6.51 2.49
N GLN A 302 -12.57 -6.20 2.39
CA GLN A 302 -11.64 -6.90 1.50
C GLN A 302 -11.42 -8.34 1.96
N SER A 303 -11.25 -8.55 3.27
CA SER A 303 -11.09 -9.88 3.85
C SER A 303 -12.35 -10.75 3.68
N PHE A 304 -13.53 -10.11 3.64
CA PHE A 304 -14.79 -10.79 3.35
C PHE A 304 -14.86 -11.23 1.88
N MET A 305 -14.48 -10.37 0.93
CA MET A 305 -14.44 -10.72 -0.50
C MET A 305 -13.46 -11.87 -0.78
N ASP A 306 -12.27 -11.86 -0.18
CA ASP A 306 -11.30 -12.94 -0.35
C ASP A 306 -11.82 -14.28 0.20
N ARG A 307 -12.47 -14.27 1.38
CA ARG A 307 -13.09 -15.48 1.97
C ARG A 307 -14.27 -15.98 1.15
N PHE A 308 -15.09 -15.07 0.64
CA PHE A 308 -16.20 -15.40 -0.23
C PHE A 308 -15.69 -16.06 -1.52
N ALA A 309 -14.69 -15.46 -2.17
CA ALA A 309 -14.08 -16.01 -3.39
C ALA A 309 -13.46 -17.40 -3.15
N ALA A 310 -12.79 -17.61 -2.01
CA ALA A 310 -12.18 -18.91 -1.69
C ALA A 310 -13.17 -20.07 -1.61
N VAL A 311 -14.47 -19.80 -1.37
CA VAL A 311 -15.54 -20.82 -1.36
C VAL A 311 -16.32 -20.79 -2.68
N TYR A 312 -16.67 -19.60 -3.17
CA TYR A 312 -17.49 -19.40 -4.37
C TYR A 312 -16.76 -19.88 -5.64
N THR A 313 -15.48 -19.53 -5.81
CA THR A 313 -14.69 -19.90 -6.99
C THR A 313 -14.60 -21.43 -7.20
N PRO A 314 -14.18 -22.25 -6.22
CA PRO A 314 -14.17 -23.70 -6.40
C PRO A 314 -15.56 -24.29 -6.61
N ALA A 315 -16.59 -23.75 -5.93
CA ALA A 315 -17.96 -24.25 -6.10
C ALA A 315 -18.47 -24.03 -7.53
N VAL A 316 -18.30 -22.82 -8.09
CA VAL A 316 -18.70 -22.51 -9.46
C VAL A 316 -17.92 -23.34 -10.48
N LEU A 317 -16.61 -23.49 -10.31
CA LEU A 317 -15.80 -24.33 -11.19
C LEU A 317 -16.21 -25.80 -11.14
N ALA A 318 -16.56 -26.32 -9.95
CA ALA A 318 -17.07 -27.68 -9.81
C ALA A 318 -18.45 -27.85 -10.48
N ILE A 319 -19.32 -26.85 -10.37
CA ILE A 319 -20.63 -26.84 -11.05
C ILE A 319 -20.43 -26.78 -12.57
N ALA A 320 -19.59 -25.89 -13.08
CA ALA A 320 -19.28 -25.79 -14.51
C ALA A 320 -18.72 -27.11 -15.04
N LEU A 321 -17.75 -27.72 -14.34
CA LEU A 321 -17.24 -29.04 -14.70
C LEU A 321 -18.33 -30.12 -14.68
N GLY A 322 -19.23 -30.06 -13.70
CA GLY A 322 -20.41 -30.93 -13.64
C GLY A 322 -21.32 -30.76 -14.85
N ILE A 323 -21.60 -29.53 -15.27
CA ILE A 323 -22.39 -29.21 -16.47
C ILE A 323 -21.70 -29.72 -17.74
N ALA A 324 -20.38 -29.60 -17.84
CA ALA A 324 -19.61 -30.08 -18.99
C ALA A 324 -19.61 -31.61 -19.12
N VAL A 325 -19.56 -32.34 -18.00
CA VAL A 325 -19.27 -33.79 -18.00
C VAL A 325 -20.51 -34.65 -17.73
N MET A 326 -21.40 -34.26 -16.82
CA MET A 326 -22.52 -35.11 -16.39
C MET A 326 -23.50 -35.43 -17.52
N PRO A 327 -23.96 -34.46 -18.33
CA PRO A 327 -24.95 -34.73 -19.38
C PRO A 327 -24.40 -35.57 -20.54
N PRO A 328 -23.17 -35.35 -21.05
CA PRO A 328 -22.57 -36.26 -22.02
C PRO A 328 -22.38 -37.68 -21.48
N LEU A 329 -21.98 -37.83 -20.21
CA LEU A 329 -21.68 -39.14 -19.61
C LEU A 329 -22.95 -39.95 -19.26
N LEU A 330 -24.00 -39.29 -18.76
CA LEU A 330 -25.23 -39.96 -18.31
C LEU A 330 -26.32 -40.04 -19.38
N LEU A 331 -26.41 -39.03 -20.27
CA LEU A 331 -27.49 -38.89 -21.25
C LEU A 331 -27.02 -39.06 -22.70
N GLY A 332 -25.73 -39.33 -22.94
CA GLY A 332 -25.17 -39.53 -24.28
C GLY A 332 -25.22 -38.29 -25.19
N GLN A 333 -25.27 -37.10 -24.59
CA GLN A 333 -25.41 -35.83 -25.31
C GLN A 333 -24.07 -35.35 -25.94
N PRO A 334 -24.10 -34.45 -26.94
CA PRO A 334 -22.90 -33.93 -27.58
C PRO A 334 -22.01 -33.18 -26.58
N PHE A 335 -20.75 -33.60 -26.45
CA PHE A 335 -19.80 -32.99 -25.51
C PHE A 335 -19.57 -31.50 -25.76
N ILE A 336 -19.52 -31.09 -27.04
CA ILE A 336 -19.20 -29.69 -27.40
C ILE A 336 -20.30 -28.71 -26.96
N ASP A 337 -21.56 -29.11 -27.00
CA ASP A 337 -22.69 -28.24 -26.64
C ASP A 337 -22.77 -28.03 -25.13
N TRP A 338 -22.43 -29.05 -24.35
CA TRP A 338 -22.38 -28.98 -22.89
C TRP A 338 -21.12 -28.29 -22.40
N LEU A 339 -20.00 -28.44 -23.11
CA LEU A 339 -18.78 -27.67 -22.86
C LEU A 339 -18.98 -26.18 -23.15
N TYR A 340 -19.76 -25.82 -24.17
CA TYR A 340 -20.11 -24.42 -24.46
C TYR A 340 -21.00 -23.80 -23.35
N ARG A 341 -21.85 -24.61 -22.71
CA ARG A 341 -22.77 -24.17 -21.64
C ARG A 341 -22.12 -24.08 -20.26
N ALA A 342 -21.05 -24.84 -20.05
CA ALA A 342 -20.29 -24.91 -18.82
C ALA A 342 -19.37 -23.70 -18.65
#